data_AF-A0A317PXQ6-F1
#
_entry.id   AF-A0A317PXQ6-F1
#
_cell.length_a   1.000
_cell.length_b   1.000
_cell.length_c   1.000
_cell.angle_alpha   90.00
_cell.angle_beta   90.00
_cell.angle_gamma   90.00
#
_symmetry.space_group_name_H-M   'P 1'
#
loop_
_entity.id
_entity.type
_entity.pdbx_description
1 polymer ?
#
loop_
_entity_poly.entity_id
_entity_poly.type
_entity_poly.pdbx_seq_one_letter_code
_entity_poly.pdbx_strand_id
1 'polypeptide(L)'
;MNTLFAKSLSGSVITGTSLSDNSSHATSGHSVKTKDAEHTQDGSTGADTALQQDGGVTVSLNYSVESGEIISPEQLDGLASLSQRLAKSPSLNNSLFTDPATAMDAVSFTGFYHAAAEGVTADQLAEKLHTALSGVPGSGTQLTDAMDLAMTQARLNKLVDDNIAADWQPHARQTVEQFIQAKVTAQDSEWQALAEEDIALAAARGDYANQSRAESDLAVLQAGNSQHQQLRTAFLELTRDTSNSDDWFSTFSAAINGKGALEYEEQMHVQALSTQWQSL
;
A
#
# COMPACT_ATOMS: atom_id res chain seq x y z
N MET A 1 35.97 -16.66 27.36
CA MET A 1 36.08 -15.39 28.11
C MET A 1 35.12 -14.40 27.46
N ASN A 2 33.96 -14.21 28.09
CA ASN A 2 32.94 -13.23 27.72
C ASN A 2 33.18 -11.95 28.51
N THR A 3 33.04 -10.78 27.88
CA THR A 3 32.83 -9.52 28.60
C THR A 3 31.65 -8.78 27.99
N LEU A 4 30.67 -8.58 28.86
CA LEU A 4 29.42 -7.84 28.70
C LEU A 4 29.68 -6.33 28.52
N PHE A 5 28.80 -5.66 27.80
CA PHE A 5 28.49 -4.25 28.06
C PHE A 5 26.97 -4.07 28.16
N ALA A 6 26.55 -3.63 29.35
CA ALA A 6 25.22 -3.16 29.69
C ALA A 6 25.24 -1.62 29.84
N LYS A 7 24.21 -0.94 29.35
CA LYS A 7 23.77 0.41 29.74
C LYS A 7 22.25 0.48 29.47
N SER A 8 21.38 0.32 30.47
CA SER A 8 20.90 1.31 31.45
C SER A 8 20.20 2.52 30.82
N LEU A 9 18.88 2.45 30.78
CA LEU A 9 17.95 3.55 30.49
C LEU A 9 17.68 4.35 31.79
N SER A 10 17.84 5.67 31.72
CA SER A 10 17.32 6.62 32.72
C SER A 10 16.26 7.48 32.05
N GLY A 11 15.10 7.59 32.70
CA GLY A 11 13.86 8.09 32.10
C GLY A 11 13.61 9.59 32.16
N SER A 12 12.37 9.98 31.86
CA SER A 12 11.75 11.18 32.40
C SER A 12 10.21 11.06 32.36
N VAL A 13 9.60 11.42 33.49
CA VAL A 13 8.15 11.52 33.74
C VAL A 13 7.73 12.96 33.49
N ILE A 14 6.64 13.21 32.75
CA ILE A 14 5.83 14.42 32.94
C ILE A 14 4.33 14.08 32.86
N THR A 15 3.64 14.50 33.91
CA THR A 15 2.20 14.47 34.23
C THR A 15 1.34 15.40 33.36
N GLY A 16 0.05 15.07 33.23
CA GLY A 16 -0.88 15.67 32.25
C GLY A 16 -1.66 16.93 32.65
N THR A 17 -2.73 17.21 31.90
CA THR A 17 -3.89 18.04 32.29
C THR A 17 -5.05 17.90 31.29
N SER A 18 -6.28 18.04 31.81
CA SER A 18 -7.56 17.74 31.18
C SER A 18 -8.25 18.93 30.46
N LEU A 19 -9.17 18.57 29.54
CA LEU A 19 -10.51 19.15 29.27
C LEU A 19 -10.66 20.66 28.98
N SER A 20 -11.25 20.99 27.83
CA SER A 20 -12.66 21.45 27.72
C SER A 20 -13.08 21.86 26.29
N ASP A 21 -14.23 21.31 25.87
CA ASP A 21 -15.31 21.78 24.99
C ASP A 21 -15.14 22.97 24.03
N ASN A 22 -15.68 22.85 22.79
CA ASN A 22 -16.98 23.48 22.47
C ASN A 22 -17.59 23.02 21.12
N SER A 23 -18.77 22.40 21.23
CA SER A 23 -19.99 22.43 20.40
C SER A 23 -20.01 22.67 18.87
N SER A 24 -20.82 21.86 18.19
CA SER A 24 -21.84 22.37 17.24
C SER A 24 -22.96 21.35 17.02
N HIS A 25 -24.20 21.80 17.23
CA HIS A 25 -25.47 21.13 17.00
C HIS A 25 -26.33 22.04 16.11
N ALA A 26 -27.01 21.47 15.10
CA ALA A 26 -28.27 21.89 14.44
C ALA A 26 -28.22 21.52 12.94
N THR A 27 -28.91 20.50 12.41
CA THR A 27 -30.36 20.25 12.18
C THR A 27 -31.04 21.04 11.05
N SER A 28 -31.87 20.30 10.29
CA SER A 28 -32.93 20.68 9.32
C SER A 28 -32.50 20.67 7.85
N GLY A 29 -33.19 20.05 6.87
CA GLY A 29 -34.54 19.51 6.79
C GLY A 29 -35.43 20.34 5.84
N HIS A 30 -36.01 19.68 4.81
CA HIS A 30 -37.14 20.04 3.89
C HIS A 30 -36.89 20.56 2.44
N SER A 31 -37.03 19.64 1.48
CA SER A 31 -38.06 19.49 0.41
C SER A 31 -38.52 20.59 -0.59
N VAL A 32 -38.37 20.23 -1.88
CA VAL A 32 -39.31 20.27 -3.06
C VAL A 32 -39.48 21.56 -3.90
N LYS A 33 -39.18 21.47 -5.21
CA LYS A 33 -40.14 21.70 -6.33
C LYS A 33 -39.59 21.35 -7.73
N THR A 34 -40.32 20.51 -8.47
CA THR A 34 -40.24 20.34 -9.93
C THR A 34 -41.20 21.30 -10.63
N LYS A 35 -40.83 21.80 -11.82
CA LYS A 35 -41.77 22.36 -12.80
C LYS A 35 -41.14 22.41 -14.20
N ASP A 36 -41.80 21.75 -15.15
CA ASP A 36 -41.53 21.79 -16.59
C ASP A 36 -41.84 23.17 -17.22
N ALA A 37 -41.13 23.52 -18.31
CA ALA A 37 -41.65 24.28 -19.44
C ALA A 37 -40.67 24.27 -20.65
N GLU A 38 -41.30 24.29 -21.83
CA GLU A 38 -40.87 24.02 -23.20
C GLU A 38 -39.80 24.92 -23.86
N HIS A 39 -39.07 24.28 -24.78
CA HIS A 39 -38.84 24.62 -26.20
C HIS A 39 -38.62 26.09 -26.61
N THR A 40 -37.41 26.41 -27.09
CA THR A 40 -37.22 27.22 -28.31
C THR A 40 -35.93 26.77 -28.99
N GLN A 41 -36.09 26.45 -30.27
CA GLN A 41 -35.10 26.00 -31.23
C GLN A 41 -34.63 27.22 -32.02
N ASP A 42 -33.32 27.46 -32.11
CA ASP A 42 -32.76 28.19 -33.25
C ASP A 42 -31.34 27.72 -33.55
N GLY A 43 -31.08 27.47 -34.83
CA GLY A 43 -29.91 26.73 -35.31
C GLY A 43 -28.73 27.61 -35.71
N SER A 44 -27.53 27.03 -35.70
CA SER A 44 -26.53 27.32 -36.71
C SER A 44 -25.52 26.17 -36.85
N THR A 45 -25.29 25.88 -38.12
CA THR A 45 -24.56 24.82 -38.83
C THR A 45 -23.07 24.58 -38.52
N GLY A 46 -22.67 23.30 -38.65
CA GLY A 46 -21.37 22.83 -39.21
C GLY A 46 -20.32 22.44 -38.15
N ALA A 47 -19.65 21.29 -38.19
CA ALA A 47 -19.50 20.24 -39.18
C ALA A 47 -19.23 18.89 -38.49
N ASP A 48 -19.72 17.80 -39.09
CA ASP A 48 -19.32 16.44 -38.76
C ASP A 48 -17.80 16.27 -38.88
N THR A 49 -17.17 15.79 -37.82
CA THR A 49 -15.92 15.04 -37.93
C THR A 49 -16.05 13.81 -37.05
N ALA A 50 -16.39 12.69 -37.68
CA ALA A 50 -16.34 11.39 -37.06
C ALA A 50 -14.89 11.07 -36.70
N LEU A 51 -14.59 11.03 -35.39
CA LEU A 51 -13.41 10.37 -34.85
C LEU A 51 -13.90 9.25 -33.93
N GLN A 52 -13.42 8.04 -34.22
CA GLN A 52 -13.64 6.83 -33.45
C GLN A 52 -13.31 7.07 -31.98
N GLN A 53 -14.22 6.62 -31.11
CA GLN A 53 -14.05 6.56 -29.67
C GLN A 53 -12.90 5.60 -29.34
N ASP A 54 -11.77 6.16 -28.93
CA ASP A 54 -10.83 5.51 -28.02
C ASP A 54 -11.05 6.14 -26.63
N GLY A 55 -11.16 5.30 -25.61
CA GLY A 55 -11.69 5.63 -24.28
C GLY A 55 -10.79 6.50 -23.39
N GLY A 56 -9.95 7.35 -23.98
CA GLY A 56 -9.17 8.34 -23.25
C GLY A 56 -10.08 9.47 -22.75
N VAL A 57 -10.00 9.80 -21.46
CA VAL A 57 -10.57 11.06 -20.95
C VAL A 57 -9.77 12.20 -21.57
N THR A 58 -10.24 12.74 -22.70
CA THR A 58 -9.82 14.06 -23.16
C THR A 58 -10.38 15.08 -22.17
N VAL A 59 -9.55 15.60 -21.28
CA VAL A 59 -9.88 16.79 -20.50
C VAL A 59 -9.82 17.98 -21.46
N SER A 60 -10.92 18.23 -22.16
CA SER A 60 -11.13 19.50 -22.85
C SER A 60 -11.42 20.55 -21.78
N LEU A 61 -10.39 21.32 -21.41
CA LEU A 61 -10.55 22.53 -20.61
C LEU A 61 -11.33 23.56 -21.44
N ASN A 62 -12.66 23.47 -21.43
CA ASN A 62 -13.53 24.50 -21.99
C ASN A 62 -13.48 25.74 -21.09
N TYR A 63 -12.51 26.62 -21.35
CA TYR A 63 -12.57 27.98 -20.86
C TYR A 63 -13.39 28.80 -21.85
N SER A 64 -14.61 29.16 -21.46
CA SER A 64 -15.28 30.31 -22.05
C SER A 64 -14.46 31.54 -21.67
N VAL A 65 -13.58 31.98 -22.58
CA VAL A 65 -12.95 33.28 -22.45
C VAL A 65 -14.05 34.30 -22.71
N GLU A 66 -14.78 34.70 -21.66
CA GLU A 66 -15.51 35.96 -21.72
C GLU A 66 -14.46 37.04 -21.97
N SER A 67 -14.56 37.63 -23.16
CA SER A 67 -13.60 38.55 -23.75
C SER A 67 -13.13 39.60 -22.74
N GLY A 68 -11.88 39.48 -22.26
CA GLY A 68 -11.18 40.57 -21.58
C GLY A 68 -10.41 40.26 -20.30
N GLU A 69 -10.46 39.05 -19.75
CA GLU A 69 -9.68 38.74 -18.53
C GLU A 69 -8.24 38.33 -18.89
N ILE A 70 -7.28 39.21 -18.58
CA ILE A 70 -5.85 38.93 -18.73
C ILE A 70 -5.50 37.85 -17.71
N ILE A 71 -5.29 36.62 -18.18
CA ILE A 71 -4.75 35.53 -17.37
C ILE A 71 -3.42 36.00 -16.79
N SER A 72 -3.30 36.04 -15.46
CA SER A 72 -2.06 36.47 -14.83
C SER A 72 -0.94 35.45 -15.12
N PRO A 73 0.33 35.88 -15.17
CA PRO A 73 1.46 34.95 -15.36
C PRO A 73 1.47 33.79 -14.34
N GLU A 74 1.00 34.04 -13.11
CA GLU A 74 0.88 33.04 -12.04
C GLU A 74 -0.21 32.00 -12.32
N GLN A 75 -1.33 32.40 -12.92
CA GLN A 75 -2.39 31.48 -13.36
C GLN A 75 -1.94 30.61 -14.54
N LEU A 76 -1.16 31.18 -15.45
CA LEU A 76 -0.57 30.46 -16.59
C LEU A 76 0.46 29.42 -16.13
N ASP A 77 1.31 29.76 -15.15
CA ASP A 77 2.29 28.85 -14.56
C ASP A 77 1.60 27.75 -13.71
N GLY A 78 0.53 28.12 -13.01
CA GLY A 78 -0.36 27.17 -12.32
C GLY A 78 -1.01 26.15 -13.26
N LEU A 79 -1.47 26.57 -14.44
CA LEU A 79 -2.07 25.67 -15.44
C LEU A 79 -1.04 24.80 -16.16
N ALA A 80 0.14 25.34 -16.45
CA ALA A 80 1.25 24.58 -17.02
C ALA A 80 1.71 23.48 -16.07
N SER A 81 1.89 23.81 -14.79
CA SER A 81 2.27 22.83 -13.75
C SER A 81 1.18 21.78 -13.51
N LEU A 82 -0.11 22.14 -13.53
CA LEU A 82 -1.22 21.18 -13.45
C LEU A 82 -1.25 20.23 -14.65
N SER A 83 -1.09 20.76 -15.86
CA SER A 83 -1.08 19.96 -17.09
C SER A 83 0.11 18.99 -17.10
N GLN A 84 1.27 19.43 -16.62
CA GLN A 84 2.47 18.62 -16.54
C GLN A 84 2.38 17.54 -15.44
N ARG A 85 1.65 17.81 -14.35
CA ARG A 85 1.32 16.81 -13.32
C ARG A 85 0.28 15.80 -13.80
N LEU A 86 -0.77 16.23 -14.50
CA LEU A 86 -1.76 15.33 -15.09
C LEU A 86 -1.12 14.44 -16.16
N ALA A 87 -0.22 14.97 -16.99
CA ALA A 87 0.50 14.18 -18.00
C ALA A 87 1.38 13.07 -17.39
N LYS A 88 1.73 13.18 -16.10
CA LYS A 88 2.46 12.17 -15.35
C LYS A 88 1.58 11.39 -14.35
N SER A 89 0.26 11.53 -14.41
CA SER A 89 -0.64 10.80 -13.53
C SER A 89 -1.28 9.63 -14.29
N PRO A 90 -1.41 8.45 -13.67
CA PRO A 90 -2.14 7.34 -14.28
C PRO A 90 -3.65 7.61 -14.28
N SER A 91 -4.37 6.89 -15.13
CA SER A 91 -5.82 6.83 -15.16
C SER A 91 -6.37 6.31 -13.83
N LEU A 92 -7.39 6.98 -13.30
CA LEU A 92 -8.11 6.53 -12.10
C LEU A 92 -8.91 5.23 -12.33
N ASN A 93 -9.10 4.84 -13.59
CA ASN A 93 -9.73 3.56 -13.95
C ASN A 93 -8.71 2.41 -13.99
N ASN A 94 -7.43 2.66 -13.73
CA ASN A 94 -6.42 1.60 -13.66
C ASN A 94 -6.70 0.65 -12.48
N SER A 95 -6.44 -0.65 -12.68
CA SER A 95 -6.64 -1.71 -11.69
C SER A 95 -6.01 -1.40 -10.34
N LEU A 96 -4.86 -0.73 -10.32
CA LEU A 96 -4.18 -0.29 -9.10
C LEU A 96 -5.10 0.45 -8.12
N PHE A 97 -6.00 1.31 -8.63
CA PHE A 97 -6.88 2.16 -7.82
C PHE A 97 -8.28 1.58 -7.63
N THR A 98 -8.67 0.61 -8.47
CA THR A 98 -10.01 0.01 -8.41
C THR A 98 -10.04 -1.33 -7.69
N ASP A 99 -8.90 -2.03 -7.60
CA ASP A 99 -8.77 -3.29 -6.88
C ASP A 99 -8.65 -3.03 -5.37
N PRO A 100 -9.60 -3.51 -4.54
CA PRO A 100 -9.55 -3.34 -3.09
C PRO A 100 -8.27 -3.89 -2.45
N ALA A 101 -7.61 -4.89 -3.07
CA ALA A 101 -6.39 -5.48 -2.54
C ALA A 101 -5.17 -4.55 -2.64
N THR A 102 -5.15 -3.62 -3.61
CA THR A 102 -3.99 -2.75 -3.87
C THR A 102 -4.29 -1.27 -3.70
N ALA A 103 -5.55 -0.85 -3.77
CA ALA A 103 -5.93 0.56 -3.84
C ALA A 103 -5.46 1.38 -2.63
N MET A 104 -5.50 0.83 -1.42
CA MET A 104 -5.00 1.53 -0.23
C MET A 104 -3.48 1.69 -0.25
N ASP A 105 -2.78 0.67 -0.74
CA ASP A 105 -1.31 0.63 -0.76
C ASP A 105 -0.73 1.51 -1.87
N ALA A 106 -1.47 1.71 -2.96
CA ALA A 106 -1.09 2.56 -4.09
C ALA A 106 -0.71 3.99 -3.67
N VAL A 107 -1.31 4.51 -2.58
CA VAL A 107 -1.05 5.87 -2.08
C VAL A 107 0.43 6.07 -1.72
N SER A 108 1.09 5.04 -1.21
CA SER A 108 2.51 5.08 -0.81
C SER A 108 3.45 5.32 -1.99
N PHE A 109 3.02 5.06 -3.22
CA PHE A 109 3.87 5.05 -4.41
C PHE A 109 3.54 6.15 -5.42
N THR A 110 2.68 7.10 -5.08
CA THR A 110 2.31 8.21 -5.97
C THR A 110 3.51 9.01 -6.49
N GLY A 111 4.59 9.10 -5.71
CA GLY A 111 5.84 9.74 -6.13
C GLY A 111 6.55 9.04 -7.30
N PHE A 112 6.31 7.75 -7.52
CA PHE A 112 7.00 6.96 -8.55
C PHE A 112 6.69 7.46 -9.97
N TYR A 113 5.48 7.96 -10.22
CA TYR A 113 5.10 8.46 -11.55
C TYR A 113 5.90 9.70 -11.98
N HIS A 114 6.37 10.50 -11.03
CA HIS A 114 7.23 11.64 -11.32
C HIS A 114 8.66 11.21 -11.66
N ALA A 115 9.09 10.07 -11.14
CA ALA A 115 10.41 9.47 -11.25
C ALA A 115 10.49 8.32 -12.27
N ALA A 116 9.44 8.10 -13.06
CA ALA A 116 9.41 7.06 -14.08
C ALA A 116 10.59 7.20 -15.06
N ALA A 117 11.19 6.07 -15.43
CA ALA A 117 12.24 6.00 -16.43
C ALA A 117 11.74 6.47 -17.80
N GLU A 118 12.66 6.88 -18.66
CA GLU A 118 12.32 7.33 -20.02
C GLU A 118 11.57 6.23 -20.80
N GLY A 119 10.46 6.59 -21.44
CA GLY A 119 9.61 5.66 -22.19
C GLY A 119 8.60 4.86 -21.34
N VAL A 120 8.63 4.98 -20.01
CA VAL A 120 7.62 4.39 -19.12
C VAL A 120 6.50 5.39 -18.89
N THR A 121 5.29 5.05 -19.33
CA THR A 121 4.10 5.87 -19.06
C THR A 121 3.58 5.67 -17.63
N ALA A 122 2.82 6.64 -17.11
CA ALA A 122 2.24 6.54 -15.78
C ALA A 122 1.30 5.32 -15.63
N ASP A 123 0.49 5.03 -16.66
CA ASP A 123 -0.41 3.87 -16.67
C ASP A 123 0.35 2.53 -16.68
N GLN A 124 1.43 2.42 -17.46
CA GLN A 124 2.27 1.23 -17.45
C GLN A 124 2.92 1.01 -16.08
N LEU A 125 3.38 2.09 -15.44
CA LEU A 125 3.94 2.01 -14.10
C LEU A 125 2.88 1.63 -13.06
N ALA A 126 1.65 2.15 -13.18
CA ALA A 126 0.54 1.80 -12.32
C ALA A 126 0.16 0.32 -12.44
N GLU A 127 0.13 -0.22 -13.67
CA GLU A 127 -0.14 -1.64 -13.92
C GLU A 127 0.94 -2.55 -13.32
N LYS A 128 2.21 -2.18 -13.49
CA LYS A 128 3.34 -2.91 -12.87
C LYS A 128 3.28 -2.83 -11.35
N LEU A 129 2.89 -1.69 -10.80
CA LEU A 129 2.74 -1.52 -9.37
C LEU A 129 1.58 -2.35 -8.82
N HIS A 130 0.44 -2.42 -9.53
CA HIS A 130 -0.66 -3.32 -9.21
C HIS A 130 -0.18 -4.77 -9.15
N THR A 131 0.57 -5.20 -10.17
CA THR A 131 1.15 -6.56 -10.22
C THR A 131 2.12 -6.80 -9.07
N ALA A 132 2.95 -5.82 -8.70
CA ALA A 132 3.90 -5.94 -7.60
C ALA A 132 3.24 -5.99 -6.21
N LEU A 133 2.10 -5.31 -6.05
CA LEU A 133 1.33 -5.27 -4.80
C LEU A 133 0.34 -6.43 -4.67
N SER A 134 -0.08 -7.03 -5.78
CA SER A 134 -1.05 -8.13 -5.77
C SER A 134 -0.48 -9.38 -5.09
N GLY A 135 -1.13 -9.87 -4.04
CA GLY A 135 -0.73 -11.10 -3.35
C GLY A 135 -1.06 -12.39 -4.13
N VAL A 136 -0.50 -13.50 -3.69
CA VAL A 136 -0.95 -14.84 -4.10
C VAL A 136 -2.17 -15.22 -3.24
N PRO A 137 -3.29 -15.67 -3.83
CA PRO A 137 -4.43 -16.13 -3.04
C PRO A 137 -4.09 -17.43 -2.30
N GLY A 138 -4.63 -17.59 -1.09
CA GLY A 138 -4.43 -18.80 -0.27
C GLY A 138 -3.43 -18.65 0.87
N SER A 139 -2.95 -17.44 1.17
CA SER A 139 -2.25 -17.15 2.43
C SER A 139 -3.20 -17.31 3.62
N GLY A 140 -2.64 -17.71 4.77
CA GLY A 140 -3.38 -17.81 6.01
C GLY A 140 -2.59 -18.34 7.21
N THR A 141 -1.32 -18.70 7.02
CA THR A 141 -0.40 -19.00 8.11
C THR A 141 0.60 -17.87 8.29
N GLN A 142 1.11 -17.70 9.51
CA GLN A 142 2.20 -16.77 9.79
C GLN A 142 3.43 -16.99 8.89
N LEU A 143 3.61 -18.22 8.39
CA LEU A 143 4.68 -18.58 7.47
C LEU A 143 4.42 -18.02 6.07
N THR A 144 3.23 -18.27 5.51
CA THR A 144 2.88 -17.77 4.17
C THR A 144 2.80 -16.24 4.16
N ASP A 145 2.30 -15.61 5.22
CA ASP A 145 2.20 -14.15 5.30
C ASP A 145 3.57 -13.48 5.35
N ALA A 146 4.55 -14.14 5.99
CA ALA A 146 5.94 -13.69 5.98
C ALA A 146 6.58 -13.81 4.58
N MET A 147 6.30 -14.88 3.86
CA MET A 147 6.76 -15.07 2.47
C MET A 147 6.12 -14.04 1.53
N ASP A 148 4.82 -13.77 1.69
CA ASP A 148 4.09 -12.81 0.85
C ASP A 148 4.60 -11.39 1.02
N LEU A 149 4.89 -10.97 2.26
CA LEU A 149 5.46 -9.66 2.51
C LEU A 149 6.88 -9.55 1.92
N ALA A 150 7.69 -10.59 2.09
CA ALA A 150 9.02 -10.66 1.50
C ALA A 150 9.01 -10.64 -0.03
N MET A 151 8.05 -11.33 -0.65
CA MET A 151 7.86 -11.29 -2.10
C MET A 151 7.34 -9.95 -2.57
N THR A 152 6.43 -9.31 -1.83
CA THR A 152 5.98 -7.95 -2.15
C THR A 152 7.16 -6.97 -2.14
N GLN A 153 8.05 -7.05 -1.15
CA GLN A 153 9.29 -6.26 -1.14
C GLN A 153 10.15 -6.52 -2.38
N ALA A 154 10.40 -7.80 -2.71
CA ALA A 154 11.22 -8.18 -3.86
C ALA A 154 10.70 -7.58 -5.16
N ARG A 155 9.38 -7.68 -5.37
CA ARG A 155 8.70 -7.22 -6.59
C ARG A 155 8.71 -5.70 -6.71
N LEU A 156 8.49 -5.00 -5.60
CA LEU A 156 8.60 -3.54 -5.56
C LEU A 156 10.04 -3.09 -5.85
N ASN A 157 11.04 -3.75 -5.28
CA ASN A 157 12.45 -3.45 -5.57
C ASN A 157 12.81 -3.72 -7.03
N LYS A 158 12.30 -4.80 -7.63
CA LYS A 158 12.47 -5.09 -9.06
C LYS A 158 11.77 -4.04 -9.94
N LEU A 159 10.57 -3.60 -9.57
CA LEU A 159 9.88 -2.51 -10.25
C LEU A 159 10.72 -1.23 -10.23
N VAL A 160 11.35 -0.91 -9.09
CA VAL A 160 12.27 0.23 -8.97
C VAL A 160 13.47 0.08 -9.91
N ASP A 161 14.09 -1.09 -9.95
CA ASP A 161 15.23 -1.37 -10.83
C ASP A 161 14.88 -1.18 -12.31
N ASP A 162 13.72 -1.69 -12.72
CA ASP A 162 13.36 -1.79 -14.13
C ASP A 162 12.64 -0.54 -14.67
N ASN A 163 11.98 0.26 -13.82
CA ASN A 163 11.03 1.29 -14.27
C ASN A 163 11.21 2.69 -13.66
N ILE A 164 12.11 2.86 -12.68
CA ILE A 164 12.39 4.16 -12.07
C ILE A 164 13.73 4.67 -12.59
N ALA A 165 13.82 5.96 -12.88
CA ALA A 165 15.05 6.61 -13.32
C ALA A 165 16.18 6.41 -12.30
N ALA A 166 17.39 6.11 -12.78
CA ALA A 166 18.51 5.66 -11.95
C ALA A 166 18.88 6.64 -10.81
N ASP A 167 18.74 7.95 -11.06
CA ASP A 167 18.96 9.01 -10.08
C ASP A 167 17.90 9.03 -8.96
N TRP A 168 16.71 8.50 -9.22
CA TRP A 168 15.61 8.38 -8.26
C TRP A 168 15.51 7.02 -7.56
N GLN A 169 16.19 5.99 -8.06
CA GLN A 169 16.15 4.64 -7.48
C GLN A 169 16.47 4.60 -5.96
N PRO A 170 17.46 5.34 -5.42
CA PRO A 170 17.72 5.33 -3.97
C PRO A 170 16.52 5.83 -3.15
N HIS A 171 15.84 6.88 -3.61
CA HIS A 171 14.66 7.41 -2.94
C HIS A 171 13.48 6.45 -3.06
N ALA A 172 13.28 5.86 -4.24
CA ALA A 172 12.21 4.89 -4.47
C ALA A 172 12.39 3.63 -3.60
N ARG A 173 13.63 3.14 -3.42
CA ARG A 173 13.95 2.03 -2.50
C ARG A 173 13.64 2.38 -1.05
N GLN A 174 13.91 3.62 -0.64
CA GLN A 174 13.52 4.08 0.70
C GLN A 174 12.00 4.09 0.88
N THR A 175 11.23 4.48 -0.15
CA THR A 175 9.75 4.37 -0.12
C THR A 175 9.30 2.92 0.04
N VAL A 176 9.92 1.98 -0.68
CA VAL A 176 9.62 0.54 -0.53
C VAL A 176 9.92 0.06 0.89
N GLU A 177 11.08 0.41 1.44
CA GLU A 177 11.47 0.03 2.81
C GLU A 177 10.48 0.57 3.85
N GLN A 178 10.07 1.84 3.75
CA GLN A 178 9.08 2.45 4.63
C GLN A 178 7.71 1.76 4.52
N PHE A 179 7.27 1.45 3.30
CA PHE A 179 6.02 0.74 3.06
C PHE A 179 6.04 -0.65 3.71
N ILE A 180 7.12 -1.42 3.50
CA ILE A 180 7.27 -2.75 4.09
C ILE A 180 7.34 -2.67 5.62
N GLN A 181 8.03 -1.69 6.19
CA GLN A 181 8.06 -1.50 7.64
C GLN A 181 6.68 -1.16 8.22
N ALA A 182 5.87 -0.39 7.49
CA ALA A 182 4.49 -0.11 7.89
C ALA A 182 3.65 -1.41 7.89
N LYS A 183 3.82 -2.27 6.89
CA LYS A 183 3.16 -3.59 6.83
C LYS A 183 3.59 -4.53 7.94
N VAL A 184 4.89 -4.58 8.26
CA VAL A 184 5.42 -5.31 9.42
C VAL A 184 4.74 -4.84 10.72
N THR A 185 4.65 -3.52 10.90
CA THR A 185 4.03 -2.92 12.10
C THR A 185 2.54 -3.25 12.19
N ALA A 186 1.83 -3.23 11.06
CA ALA A 186 0.41 -3.59 11.00
C ALA A 186 0.19 -5.06 11.40
N GLN A 187 0.95 -6.00 10.80
CA GLN A 187 0.87 -7.41 11.17
C GLN A 187 1.17 -7.63 12.66
N ASP A 188 2.20 -6.99 13.20
CA ASP A 188 2.53 -7.14 14.63
C ASP A 188 1.44 -6.58 15.55
N SER A 189 0.81 -5.48 15.15
CA SER A 189 -0.31 -4.90 15.89
C SER A 189 -1.53 -5.82 15.90
N GLU A 190 -1.83 -6.49 14.77
CA GLU A 190 -2.91 -7.48 14.68
C GLU A 190 -2.67 -8.68 15.62
N TRP A 191 -1.44 -9.20 15.65
CA TRP A 191 -1.10 -10.32 16.55
C TRP A 191 -1.13 -9.92 18.02
N GLN A 192 -0.69 -8.70 18.35
CA GLN A 192 -0.80 -8.19 19.72
C GLN A 192 -2.27 -8.03 20.13
N ALA A 193 -3.12 -7.48 19.26
CA ALA A 193 -4.55 -7.35 19.54
C ALA A 193 -5.24 -8.71 19.74
N LEU A 194 -4.89 -9.72 18.94
CA LEU A 194 -5.41 -11.08 19.12
C LEU A 194 -5.00 -11.68 20.48
N ALA A 195 -3.73 -11.50 20.88
CA ALA A 195 -3.26 -11.97 22.17
C ALA A 195 -3.95 -11.23 23.34
N GLU A 196 -4.22 -9.93 23.20
CA GLU A 196 -5.00 -9.15 24.17
C GLU A 196 -6.46 -9.65 24.28
N GLU A 197 -7.08 -10.02 23.17
CA GLU A 197 -8.42 -10.62 23.15
C GLU A 197 -8.43 -11.99 23.85
N ASP A 198 -7.43 -12.83 23.60
CA ASP A 198 -7.29 -14.14 24.25
C ASP A 198 -7.12 -14.01 25.77
N ILE A 199 -6.34 -13.02 26.23
CA ILE A 199 -6.20 -12.70 27.67
C ILE A 199 -7.57 -12.34 28.27
N ALA A 200 -8.30 -11.44 27.62
CA ALA A 200 -9.60 -10.99 28.09
C ALA A 200 -10.62 -12.13 28.15
N LEU A 201 -10.62 -13.01 27.13
CA LEU A 201 -11.50 -14.17 27.06
C LEU A 201 -11.17 -15.21 28.13
N ALA A 202 -9.88 -15.51 28.34
CA ALA A 202 -9.43 -16.43 29.38
C ALA A 202 -9.79 -15.92 30.78
N ALA A 203 -9.57 -14.64 31.04
CA ALA A 203 -9.96 -13.98 32.28
C ALA A 203 -11.48 -14.08 32.53
N ALA A 204 -12.29 -13.81 31.50
CA ALA A 204 -13.76 -13.90 31.59
C ALA A 204 -14.25 -15.33 31.89
N ARG A 205 -13.50 -16.36 31.48
CA ARG A 205 -13.81 -17.79 31.74
C ARG A 205 -13.20 -18.31 33.04
N GLY A 206 -12.38 -17.52 33.75
CA GLY A 206 -11.63 -17.98 34.91
C GLY A 206 -10.53 -18.99 34.57
N ASP A 207 -10.05 -18.99 33.33
CA ASP A 207 -9.00 -19.89 32.84
C ASP A 207 -7.62 -19.25 32.99
N TYR A 208 -7.11 -19.25 34.22
CA TYR A 208 -5.84 -18.60 34.56
C TYR A 208 -4.63 -19.21 33.85
N ALA A 209 -4.69 -20.49 33.45
CA ALA A 209 -3.60 -21.15 32.74
C ALA A 209 -3.47 -20.59 31.32
N ASN A 210 -4.60 -20.47 30.60
CA ASN A 210 -4.60 -19.88 29.26
C ASN A 210 -4.33 -18.37 29.32
N GLN A 211 -4.83 -17.67 30.34
CA GLN A 211 -4.52 -16.25 30.54
C GLN A 211 -3.01 -16.03 30.68
N SER A 212 -2.34 -16.76 31.58
CA SER A 212 -0.89 -16.60 31.80
C SER A 212 -0.07 -16.95 30.56
N ARG A 213 -0.53 -17.91 29.75
CA ARG A 213 0.11 -18.24 28.47
C ARG A 213 -0.02 -17.08 27.47
N ALA A 214 -1.22 -16.55 27.28
CA ALA A 214 -1.47 -15.45 26.36
C ALA A 214 -0.71 -14.17 26.78
N GLU A 215 -0.61 -13.88 28.08
CA GLU A 215 0.22 -12.79 28.62
C GLU A 215 1.72 -12.97 28.28
N SER A 216 2.23 -14.20 28.38
CA SER A 216 3.60 -14.52 27.98
C SER A 216 3.81 -14.34 26.47
N ASP A 217 2.87 -14.80 25.65
CA ASP A 217 2.94 -14.68 24.19
C ASP A 217 2.89 -13.21 23.75
N LEU A 218 2.02 -12.40 24.38
CA LEU A 218 1.95 -10.96 24.17
C LEU A 218 3.27 -10.25 24.53
N ALA A 219 3.90 -10.63 25.66
CA ALA A 219 5.19 -10.04 26.05
C ALA A 219 6.31 -10.36 25.03
N VAL A 220 6.31 -11.56 24.45
CA VAL A 220 7.26 -11.96 23.39
C VAL A 220 7.00 -11.18 22.10
N LEU A 221 5.74 -11.00 21.72
CA LEU A 221 5.30 -10.19 20.57
C LEU A 221 5.72 -8.73 20.70
N GLN A 222 5.46 -8.11 21.86
CA GLN A 222 5.82 -6.72 22.15
C GLN A 222 7.34 -6.51 22.16
N ALA A 223 8.11 -7.54 22.52
CA ALA A 223 9.56 -7.50 22.47
C ALA A 223 10.15 -7.72 21.07
N GLY A 224 9.33 -8.01 20.04
CA GLY A 224 9.81 -8.30 18.69
C GLY A 224 10.50 -9.65 18.55
N ASN A 225 10.30 -10.57 19.50
CA ASN A 225 11.10 -11.79 19.65
C ASN A 225 10.32 -13.07 19.35
N SER A 226 9.11 -12.98 18.83
CA SER A 226 8.36 -14.16 18.43
C SER A 226 9.04 -14.87 17.24
N GLN A 227 8.81 -16.17 17.12
CA GLN A 227 9.39 -16.97 16.03
C GLN A 227 8.96 -16.44 14.65
N HIS A 228 7.71 -15.98 14.50
CA HIS A 228 7.24 -15.45 13.22
C HIS A 228 7.86 -14.09 12.90
N GLN A 229 8.06 -13.21 13.90
CA GLN A 229 8.77 -11.93 13.69
C GLN A 229 10.19 -12.17 13.21
N GLN A 230 10.93 -13.09 13.85
CA GLN A 230 12.28 -13.47 13.44
C GLN A 230 12.33 -14.05 12.03
N LEU A 231 11.39 -14.94 11.71
CA LEU A 231 11.33 -15.58 10.40
C LEU A 231 11.00 -14.57 9.29
N ARG A 232 10.03 -13.69 9.54
CA ARG A 232 9.68 -12.61 8.61
C ARG A 232 10.85 -11.68 8.39
N THR A 233 11.58 -11.27 9.43
CA THR A 233 12.80 -10.47 9.28
C THR A 233 13.83 -11.18 8.41
N ALA A 234 14.07 -12.48 8.62
CA ALA A 234 15.02 -13.24 7.81
C ALA A 234 14.59 -13.30 6.33
N PHE A 235 13.30 -13.48 6.04
CA PHE A 235 12.79 -13.47 4.67
C PHE A 235 12.88 -12.08 4.03
N LEU A 236 12.58 -11.02 4.78
CA LEU A 236 12.73 -9.64 4.30
C LEU A 236 14.19 -9.30 3.99
N GLU A 237 15.13 -9.74 4.82
CA GLU A 237 16.56 -9.56 4.54
C GLU A 237 16.99 -10.31 3.29
N LEU A 238 16.50 -11.54 3.13
CA LEU A 238 16.80 -12.41 1.99
C LEU A 238 16.33 -11.82 0.66
N THR A 239 15.12 -11.25 0.62
CA THR A 239 14.51 -10.72 -0.61
C THR A 239 14.76 -9.23 -0.84
N ARG A 240 15.63 -8.60 -0.03
CA ARG A 240 15.93 -7.17 -0.17
C ARG A 240 16.62 -6.86 -1.49
N ASP A 241 17.58 -7.67 -1.87
CA ASP A 241 18.27 -7.59 -3.15
C ASP A 241 17.59 -8.53 -4.14
N THR A 242 17.51 -8.17 -5.43
CA THR A 242 16.69 -8.86 -6.44
C THR A 242 17.42 -9.94 -7.25
N SER A 243 18.69 -10.20 -6.92
CA SER A 243 19.64 -10.88 -7.82
C SER A 243 19.65 -12.42 -7.75
N ASN A 244 19.02 -13.04 -6.75
CA ASN A 244 19.14 -14.48 -6.53
C ASN A 244 17.84 -15.11 -6.00
N SER A 245 16.79 -15.08 -6.83
CA SER A 245 15.47 -15.58 -6.46
C SER A 245 15.43 -17.09 -6.18
N ASP A 246 16.34 -17.87 -6.77
CA ASP A 246 16.41 -19.32 -6.55
C ASP A 246 16.75 -19.64 -5.09
N ASP A 247 17.69 -18.88 -4.50
CA ASP A 247 18.03 -19.01 -3.08
C ASP A 247 16.87 -18.61 -2.17
N TRP A 248 16.02 -17.65 -2.57
CA TRP A 248 14.84 -17.26 -1.80
C TRP A 248 13.83 -18.40 -1.73
N PHE A 249 13.45 -18.94 -2.90
CA PHE A 249 12.46 -20.02 -2.97
C PHE A 249 12.97 -21.30 -2.33
N SER A 250 14.26 -21.60 -2.44
CA SER A 250 14.91 -22.69 -1.71
C SER A 250 14.80 -22.49 -0.19
N THR A 251 15.05 -21.28 0.30
CA THR A 251 14.94 -20.95 1.74
C THR A 251 13.50 -21.01 2.23
N PHE A 252 12.53 -20.51 1.45
CA PHE A 252 11.11 -20.62 1.76
C PHE A 252 10.67 -22.09 1.85
N SER A 253 11.07 -22.90 0.87
CA SER A 253 10.78 -24.35 0.87
C SER A 253 11.39 -25.06 2.07
N ALA A 254 12.62 -24.68 2.45
CA ALA A 254 13.30 -25.25 3.61
C ALA A 254 12.62 -24.90 4.95
N ALA A 255 12.00 -23.72 5.05
CA ALA A 255 11.28 -23.29 6.25
C ALA A 255 9.99 -24.10 6.50
N ILE A 256 9.43 -24.72 5.45
CA ILE A 256 8.21 -25.54 5.50
C ILE A 256 8.52 -26.98 5.92
N ASN A 257 9.67 -27.52 5.52
CA ASN A 257 9.98 -28.94 5.69
C ASN A 257 9.83 -29.41 7.15
N GLY A 258 8.96 -30.39 7.37
CA GLY A 258 8.71 -30.97 8.70
C GLY A 258 7.82 -30.13 9.62
N LYS A 259 7.11 -29.12 9.11
CA LYS A 259 6.17 -28.27 9.87
C LYS A 259 4.77 -28.88 10.04
N GLY A 260 4.48 -30.02 9.42
CA GLY A 260 3.29 -30.82 9.71
C GLY A 260 2.17 -30.68 8.67
N ALA A 261 0.92 -30.61 9.14
CA ALA A 261 -0.27 -30.91 8.33
C ALA A 261 -0.51 -29.96 7.13
N LEU A 262 0.12 -28.78 7.09
CA LEU A 262 -0.04 -27.78 6.02
C LEU A 262 1.13 -27.74 5.04
N GLU A 263 2.08 -28.67 5.16
CA GLU A 263 3.31 -28.67 4.35
C GLU A 263 3.02 -28.71 2.84
N TYR A 264 2.00 -29.44 2.40
CA TYR A 264 1.63 -29.48 0.98
C TYR A 264 1.12 -28.11 0.48
N GLU A 265 0.22 -27.49 1.23
CA GLU A 265 -0.38 -26.20 0.91
C GLU A 265 0.68 -25.08 0.90
N GLU A 266 1.58 -25.06 1.88
CA GLU A 266 2.65 -24.07 1.97
C GLU A 266 3.67 -24.24 0.83
N GLN A 267 3.96 -25.48 0.40
CA GLN A 267 4.82 -25.72 -0.77
C GLN A 267 4.14 -25.26 -2.08
N MET A 268 2.83 -25.48 -2.22
CA MET A 268 2.06 -24.96 -3.35
C MET A 268 2.06 -23.43 -3.37
N HIS A 269 2.01 -22.79 -2.19
CA HIS A 269 2.13 -21.34 -2.05
C HIS A 269 3.48 -20.83 -2.55
N VAL A 270 4.59 -21.47 -2.18
CA VAL A 270 5.93 -21.13 -2.68
C VAL A 270 6.02 -21.26 -4.21
N GLN A 271 5.42 -22.30 -4.80
CA GLN A 271 5.37 -22.46 -6.26
C GLN A 271 4.57 -21.35 -6.94
N ALA A 272 3.46 -20.93 -6.35
CA ALA A 272 2.65 -19.82 -6.86
C ALA A 272 3.43 -18.50 -6.79
N LEU A 273 4.15 -18.24 -5.68
CA LEU A 273 5.05 -17.08 -5.56
C LEU A 273 6.17 -17.10 -6.61
N SER A 274 6.75 -18.28 -6.87
CA SER A 274 7.76 -18.44 -7.92
C SER A 274 7.21 -18.17 -9.31
N THR A 275 6.01 -18.66 -9.61
CA THR A 275 5.32 -18.41 -10.90
C THR A 275 5.03 -16.92 -11.08
N GLN A 276 4.53 -16.27 -10.02
CA GLN A 276 4.26 -14.83 -10.04
C GLN A 276 5.54 -14.02 -10.26
N TRP A 277 6.64 -14.38 -9.59
CA TRP A 277 7.94 -13.74 -9.77
C TRP A 277 8.44 -13.82 -11.22
N GLN A 278 8.31 -14.98 -11.85
CA GLN A 278 8.74 -15.21 -13.24
C GLN A 278 7.91 -14.43 -14.27
N SER A 279 6.74 -13.90 -13.87
CA SER A 279 5.83 -13.16 -14.75
C SER A 279 6.04 -11.64 -14.75
N LEU A 280 6.95 -11.12 -13.93
CA LEU A 280 7.27 -9.68 -13.80
C LEU A 280 8.21 -9.16 -14.89
#